data_AF-A0A9X0ADI0-F1
#
_entry.id   AF-A0A9X0ADI0-F1
#
_cell.length_a   1.000
_cell.length_b   1.000
_cell.length_c   1.000
_cell.angle_alpha   90.00
_cell.angle_beta   90.00
_cell.angle_gamma   90.00
#
_symmetry.space_group_name_H-M   'P 1'
#
loop_
_entity.id
_entity.type
_entity.pdbx_description
1 polymer ?
#
loop_
_entity_poly.entity_id
_entity_poly.type
_entity_poly.pdbx_seq_one_letter_code
_entity_poly.pdbx_strand_id
1 'polypeptide(L)'
;MWQKEDPFTTPITSPNLPYRWARASRHSRFSGFRVTPTRIGISLIVCGCLFLVHGLLPKVAVAESSKSIVDLNNGTTAHVPFQPVESNTYRAPDTTDAFATYKFRNACNISSLDLHAPFSPLCSSRQSMLTAMTSGGRIGFDAPYMPRDCDFRWFTSEEICEIFGRFEKVMVIGDSMLRHVLGCFNIFLRKDIGYGAVTDWNFNIQERKECFCNEQFDVKACSVQGIYKTSDVEAHDPGSISCSNSINVMMEEIVYYNIPEDEISRLQADLLVHPTSKPMAIIFGHGLWSDLDLPKTIQWLDALVMLIDSTIGRGKWKGLFVTPNAAGKEKTDEWIVSQGNKALMLYEEAVGIEARKRGLEHLGTWNMSIQARKYDGVHLDLKGNLVKSMMIINWLAML
;
A
#
# COMPACT_ATOMS: atom_id res chain seq x y z
N MET A 1 6.27 12.61 27.33
CA MET A 1 5.53 13.72 26.68
C MET A 1 6.53 14.64 25.97
N TRP A 2 6.96 14.23 24.78
CA TRP A 2 7.69 15.06 23.81
C TRP A 2 7.08 14.72 22.45
N GLN A 3 6.26 15.61 21.89
CA GLN A 3 5.92 15.55 20.46
C GLN A 3 7.21 15.91 19.70
N LYS A 4 8.01 14.91 19.32
CA LYS A 4 9.01 15.10 18.28
C LYS A 4 8.27 15.09 16.95
N GLU A 5 8.34 16.21 16.26
CA GLU A 5 7.63 16.46 15.02
C GLU A 5 8.02 15.41 13.97
N ASP A 6 7.01 14.80 13.35
CA ASP A 6 7.17 13.98 12.16
C ASP A 6 7.65 14.89 11.01
N PRO A 7 8.87 14.65 10.46
CA PRO A 7 9.47 15.49 9.43
C PRO A 7 8.68 15.52 8.12
N PHE A 8 7.70 14.63 7.95
CA PHE A 8 6.80 14.57 6.79
C PHE A 8 5.50 15.35 7.00
N THR A 9 5.28 15.97 8.17
CA THR A 9 4.00 16.61 8.53
C THR A 9 4.12 18.06 9.02
N THR A 10 5.29 18.70 8.90
CA THR A 10 5.48 20.08 9.35
C THR A 10 4.97 21.06 8.28
N PRO A 11 3.93 21.88 8.56
CA PRO A 11 3.49 22.87 7.60
C PRO A 11 4.53 24.01 7.54
N ILE A 12 5.00 24.34 6.35
CA ILE A 12 5.67 25.62 6.12
C ILE A 12 4.58 26.69 6.26
N THR A 13 4.43 27.26 7.45
CA THR A 13 3.66 28.50 7.64
C THR A 13 4.42 29.63 6.95
N SER A 14 4.07 29.90 5.70
CA SER A 14 4.35 31.19 5.07
C SER A 14 3.05 31.77 4.53
N PRO A 15 2.44 32.76 5.20
CA PRO A 15 1.31 33.47 4.65
C PRO A 15 1.85 34.50 3.64
N ASN A 16 1.27 34.49 2.43
CA ASN A 16 1.44 35.47 1.36
C ASN A 16 2.72 35.39 0.53
N LEU A 17 2.71 34.54 -0.50
CA LEU A 17 3.36 34.87 -1.77
C LEU A 17 2.39 34.62 -2.93
N PRO A 18 2.08 35.64 -3.76
CA PRO A 18 1.26 35.46 -4.93
C PRO A 18 2.04 34.65 -5.97
N TYR A 19 1.44 33.56 -6.46
CA TYR A 19 1.97 32.74 -7.55
C TYR A 19 2.27 33.61 -8.76
N ARG A 20 3.56 33.90 -8.98
CA ARG A 20 4.07 34.61 -10.15
C ARG A 20 4.82 33.62 -11.03
N TRP A 21 4.08 32.91 -11.88
CA TRP A 21 4.65 32.20 -13.00
C TRP A 21 5.19 33.21 -14.03
N ALA A 22 6.49 33.53 -14.00
CA ALA A 22 7.26 33.93 -15.17
C ALA A 22 8.75 34.19 -14.86
N ARG A 23 9.59 33.51 -15.63
CA ARG A 23 10.98 33.85 -16.02
C ARG A 23 12.01 34.00 -14.91
N ALA A 24 12.68 32.88 -14.61
CA ALA A 24 14.10 32.90 -14.33
C ALA A 24 14.86 32.30 -15.52
N SER A 25 15.47 33.18 -16.30
CA SER A 25 16.52 32.91 -17.26
C SER A 25 17.65 32.10 -16.61
N ARG A 26 17.78 30.81 -16.95
CA ARG A 26 19.02 30.08 -16.74
C ARG A 26 19.95 30.29 -17.92
N HIS A 27 21.12 30.85 -17.64
CA HIS A 27 22.28 30.76 -18.51
C HIS A 27 22.63 29.28 -18.76
N SER A 28 22.27 28.79 -19.94
CA SER A 28 22.79 27.56 -20.51
C SER A 28 24.26 27.77 -20.87
N ARG A 29 25.17 27.07 -20.17
CA ARG A 29 26.51 26.77 -20.67
C ARG A 29 26.41 25.59 -21.64
N PHE A 30 25.96 25.86 -22.86
CA PHE A 30 26.27 25.08 -24.05
C PHE A 30 26.81 26.03 -25.12
N SER A 31 28.06 26.46 -24.94
CA SER A 31 28.84 27.06 -26.03
C SER A 31 29.38 25.92 -26.88
N GLY A 32 28.76 25.63 -28.02
CA GLY A 32 29.32 24.58 -28.87
C GLY A 32 28.64 24.23 -30.19
N PHE A 33 27.51 24.82 -30.58
CA PHE A 33 26.97 24.56 -31.92
C PHE A 33 26.36 25.84 -32.52
N ARG A 34 27.21 26.65 -33.17
CA ARG A 34 26.71 27.64 -34.13
C ARG A 34 26.39 26.91 -35.43
N VAL A 35 25.10 26.89 -35.76
CA VAL A 35 24.60 26.43 -37.04
C VAL A 35 25.03 27.45 -38.10
N THR A 36 26.00 27.08 -38.93
CA THR A 36 26.38 27.88 -40.11
C THR A 36 25.59 27.41 -41.32
N PRO A 37 25.29 28.28 -42.31
CA PRO A 37 24.60 27.91 -43.55
C PRO A 37 25.28 26.74 -44.28
N THR A 38 26.61 26.63 -44.18
CA THR A 38 27.40 25.51 -44.70
C THR A 38 27.06 24.17 -44.05
N ARG A 39 26.78 24.13 -42.75
CA ARG A 39 26.41 22.88 -42.05
C ARG A 39 25.00 22.42 -42.39
N ILE A 40 24.08 23.36 -42.61
CA ILE A 40 22.73 23.04 -43.12
C ILE A 40 22.84 22.45 -44.54
N GLY A 41 23.69 23.02 -45.40
CA GLY A 41 23.95 22.50 -46.74
C GLY A 41 24.47 21.05 -46.71
N ILE A 42 25.45 20.75 -45.85
CA ILE A 42 26.00 19.39 -45.71
C ILE A 42 24.94 18.40 -45.20
N SER A 43 24.15 18.77 -44.19
CA SER A 43 23.08 17.89 -43.69
C SER A 43 22.00 17.60 -44.72
N LEU A 44 21.63 18.58 -45.55
CA LEU A 44 20.67 18.37 -46.64
C LEU A 44 21.22 17.47 -47.74
N ILE A 45 22.51 17.58 -48.07
CA ILE A 45 23.17 16.67 -49.03
C ILE A 45 23.21 15.23 -48.47
N VAL A 46 23.58 15.05 -47.20
CA VAL A 46 23.61 13.72 -46.57
C VAL A 46 22.22 13.09 -46.52
N CYS A 47 21.18 13.85 -46.16
CA CYS A 47 19.80 13.35 -46.21
C CYS A 47 19.36 13.02 -47.64
N GLY A 48 19.70 13.85 -48.63
CA GLY A 48 19.40 13.58 -50.05
C GLY A 48 20.07 12.30 -50.57
N CYS A 49 21.33 12.05 -50.19
CA CYS A 49 22.04 10.82 -50.55
C CYS A 49 21.41 9.59 -49.89
N LEU A 50 20.96 9.67 -48.64
CA LEU A 50 20.29 8.55 -47.97
C LEU A 50 18.96 8.17 -48.62
N PHE A 51 18.19 9.16 -49.10
CA PHE A 51 16.95 8.88 -49.85
C PHE A 51 17.20 8.25 -51.22
N LEU A 52 18.28 8.62 -51.91
CA LEU A 52 18.65 8.01 -53.19
C LEU A 52 19.17 6.58 -53.04
N VAL A 53 19.84 6.25 -51.94
CA VAL A 53 20.33 4.89 -51.66
C VAL A 53 19.18 3.95 -51.22
N HIS A 54 18.14 4.46 -50.55
CA HIS A 54 17.00 3.64 -50.13
C HIS A 54 16.14 3.10 -51.29
N GLY A 55 16.22 3.72 -52.48
CA GLY A 55 15.55 3.26 -53.70
C GLY A 55 16.24 2.10 -54.44
N LEU A 56 17.45 1.72 -54.01
CA LEU A 56 18.28 0.68 -54.66
C LEU A 56 18.27 -0.67 -53.93
N LEU A 57 17.54 -0.80 -52.82
CA LEU A 57 17.42 -2.07 -52.10
C LEU A 57 16.33 -2.94 -52.75
N PRO A 58 16.64 -4.17 -53.19
CA PRO A 58 15.64 -5.07 -53.75
C PRO A 58 14.63 -5.47 -52.67
N LYS A 59 13.35 -5.39 -53.00
CA LYS A 59 12.25 -5.86 -52.15
C LYS A 59 12.45 -7.35 -51.87
N VAL A 60 12.75 -7.67 -50.62
CA VAL A 60 12.77 -9.05 -50.13
C VAL A 60 11.35 -9.60 -50.26
N ALA A 61 11.20 -10.64 -51.07
CA ALA A 61 9.96 -11.36 -51.24
C ALA A 61 9.58 -12.02 -49.90
N VAL A 62 8.42 -11.61 -49.36
CA VAL A 62 7.80 -12.29 -48.23
C VAL A 62 7.28 -13.63 -48.73
N ALA A 63 7.94 -14.71 -48.30
CA ALA A 63 7.49 -16.07 -48.55
C ALA A 63 6.19 -16.32 -47.79
N GLU A 64 5.12 -16.68 -48.51
CA GLU A 64 3.91 -17.23 -47.95
C GLU A 64 4.23 -18.56 -47.26
N SER A 65 4.18 -18.57 -45.94
CA SER A 65 4.25 -19.81 -45.15
C SER A 65 2.91 -20.53 -45.24
N SER A 66 3.01 -21.78 -45.66
CA SER A 66 1.96 -22.76 -45.82
C SER A 66 1.07 -22.92 -44.58
N LYS A 67 -0.24 -23.08 -44.85
CA LYS A 67 -1.25 -23.52 -43.90
C LYS A 67 -0.89 -24.90 -43.36
N SER A 68 -0.40 -24.96 -42.12
CA SER A 68 -0.40 -26.16 -41.31
C SER A 68 -1.69 -26.19 -40.50
N ILE A 69 -2.54 -27.18 -40.76
CA ILE A 69 -3.67 -27.53 -39.92
C ILE A 69 -3.07 -28.16 -38.66
N VAL A 70 -2.99 -27.37 -37.59
CA VAL A 70 -2.58 -27.84 -36.26
C VAL A 70 -3.84 -28.19 -35.48
N ASP A 71 -3.83 -29.42 -34.97
CA ASP A 71 -4.85 -30.02 -34.10
C ASP A 71 -5.29 -29.09 -32.96
N LEU A 72 -6.59 -28.84 -32.90
CA LEU A 72 -7.26 -27.84 -32.07
C LEU A 72 -7.72 -28.39 -30.71
N ASN A 73 -7.01 -29.37 -30.13
CA ASN A 73 -7.49 -30.08 -28.93
C ASN A 73 -6.52 -30.14 -27.74
N ASN A 74 -5.52 -29.27 -27.67
CA ASN A 74 -4.74 -29.11 -26.44
C ASN A 74 -4.15 -27.69 -26.24
N GLY A 75 -4.90 -26.68 -26.66
CA GLY A 75 -4.58 -25.30 -26.33
C GLY A 75 -4.94 -25.03 -24.87
N THR A 76 -3.94 -24.96 -23.99
CA THR A 76 -4.04 -24.17 -22.76
C THR A 76 -4.55 -22.79 -23.15
N THR A 77 -5.80 -22.51 -22.81
CA THR A 77 -6.42 -21.20 -23.02
C THR A 77 -5.50 -20.16 -22.40
N ALA A 78 -4.97 -19.25 -23.23
CA ALA A 78 -4.27 -18.09 -22.72
C ALA A 78 -5.19 -17.39 -21.72
N HIS A 79 -4.71 -17.15 -20.49
CA HIS A 79 -5.46 -16.43 -19.47
C HIS A 79 -5.91 -15.08 -20.04
N VAL A 80 -7.18 -15.00 -20.43
CA VAL A 80 -7.78 -13.76 -20.89
C VAL A 80 -7.89 -12.87 -19.66
N PRO A 81 -7.34 -11.64 -19.69
CA PRO A 81 -7.54 -10.69 -18.60
C PRO A 81 -9.05 -10.51 -18.35
N PHE A 82 -9.45 -10.30 -17.10
CA PHE A 82 -10.86 -10.04 -16.73
C PHE A 82 -11.81 -11.21 -16.96
N GLN A 83 -11.40 -12.44 -16.63
CA GLN A 83 -12.38 -13.53 -16.58
C GLN A 83 -13.46 -13.21 -15.54
N PRO A 84 -14.75 -13.43 -15.87
CA PRO A 84 -15.82 -13.24 -14.92
C PRO A 84 -15.56 -14.10 -13.67
N VAL A 85 -15.97 -13.57 -12.52
CA VAL A 85 -15.87 -14.28 -11.25
C VAL A 85 -16.52 -15.65 -11.37
N GLU A 86 -15.84 -16.68 -10.87
CA GLU A 86 -16.43 -18.02 -10.71
C GLU A 86 -17.82 -17.92 -10.08
N SER A 87 -18.82 -18.56 -10.68
CA SER A 87 -20.22 -18.57 -10.22
C SER A 87 -20.44 -19.37 -8.92
N ASN A 88 -19.38 -19.61 -8.14
CA ASN A 88 -19.44 -20.33 -6.89
C ASN A 88 -20.06 -19.45 -5.79
N THR A 89 -20.94 -20.05 -4.99
CA THR A 89 -21.55 -19.44 -3.79
C THR A 89 -20.53 -18.78 -2.85
N TYR A 90 -19.31 -19.32 -2.75
CA TYR A 90 -18.23 -18.74 -1.93
C TYR A 90 -17.74 -17.38 -2.44
N ARG A 91 -17.84 -17.11 -3.75
CA ARG A 91 -17.43 -15.84 -4.39
C ARG A 91 -18.59 -14.85 -4.53
N ALA A 92 -19.84 -15.26 -4.26
CA ALA A 92 -21.00 -14.40 -4.40
C ALA A 92 -20.87 -13.09 -3.58
N PRO A 93 -20.38 -13.11 -2.32
CA PRO A 93 -20.19 -11.88 -1.54
C PRO A 93 -19.23 -10.89 -2.20
N ASP A 94 -18.19 -11.37 -2.89
CA ASP A 94 -17.16 -10.53 -3.52
C ASP A 94 -17.75 -9.60 -4.60
N THR A 95 -18.87 -10.00 -5.22
CA THR A 95 -19.57 -9.23 -6.26
C THR A 95 -20.60 -8.23 -5.71
N THR A 96 -20.76 -8.19 -4.39
CA THR A 96 -21.69 -7.28 -3.69
C THR A 96 -20.92 -6.19 -2.95
N ASP A 97 -21.53 -5.01 -2.81
CA ASP A 97 -20.92 -3.92 -2.05
C ASP A 97 -20.90 -4.28 -0.55
N ALA A 98 -19.73 -4.68 -0.05
CA ALA A 98 -19.51 -5.06 1.34
C ALA A 98 -19.77 -3.89 2.31
N PHE A 99 -19.71 -2.65 1.82
CA PHE A 99 -19.98 -1.45 2.61
C PHE A 99 -21.45 -1.04 2.63
N ALA A 100 -22.34 -1.76 1.93
CA ALA A 100 -23.75 -1.40 1.83
C ALA A 100 -24.45 -1.23 3.19
N THR A 101 -23.97 -1.94 4.23
CA THR A 101 -24.53 -1.88 5.59
C THR A 101 -23.71 -1.02 6.56
N TYR A 102 -22.63 -0.40 6.10
CA TYR A 102 -21.75 0.39 6.97
C TYR A 102 -22.41 1.72 7.34
N LYS A 103 -22.18 2.16 8.58
CA LYS A 103 -22.52 3.51 9.02
C LYS A 103 -21.86 4.53 8.11
N PHE A 104 -22.58 5.59 7.78
CA PHE A 104 -22.11 6.70 6.94
C PHE A 104 -21.70 6.35 5.51
N ARG A 105 -21.98 5.13 5.01
CA ARG A 105 -21.75 4.75 3.61
C ARG A 105 -22.25 5.83 2.66
N ASN A 106 -23.52 6.21 2.77
CA ASN A 106 -24.14 7.16 1.84
C ASN A 106 -23.53 8.58 1.91
N ALA A 107 -22.91 8.94 3.05
CA ALA A 107 -22.26 10.24 3.22
C ALA A 107 -20.83 10.23 2.64
N CYS A 108 -20.07 9.17 2.88
CA CYS A 108 -18.70 9.05 2.33
C CYS A 108 -18.67 8.62 0.85
N ASN A 109 -19.74 8.00 0.37
CA ASN A 109 -19.92 7.56 -1.02
C ASN A 109 -18.76 6.67 -1.53
N ILE A 110 -18.45 5.62 -0.75
CA ILE A 110 -17.44 4.61 -1.10
C ILE A 110 -18.14 3.25 -1.17
N SER A 111 -17.93 2.54 -2.27
CA SER A 111 -18.33 1.14 -2.47
C SER A 111 -17.10 0.25 -2.50
N SER A 112 -17.18 -0.98 -1.97
CA SER A 112 -16.08 -1.95 -2.09
C SER A 112 -15.76 -2.27 -3.55
N LEU A 113 -16.77 -2.25 -4.43
CA LEU A 113 -16.65 -2.52 -5.85
C LEU A 113 -15.90 -1.40 -6.61
N ASP A 114 -15.83 -0.20 -6.03
CA ASP A 114 -15.00 0.90 -6.56
C ASP A 114 -13.53 0.74 -6.15
N LEU A 115 -13.26 -0.07 -5.12
CA LEU A 115 -11.92 -0.27 -4.58
C LEU A 115 -11.22 -1.47 -5.22
N HIS A 116 -11.99 -2.51 -5.55
CA HIS A 116 -11.51 -3.73 -6.15
C HIS A 116 -12.60 -4.39 -7.00
N ALA A 117 -12.25 -4.74 -8.24
CA ALA A 117 -13.14 -5.46 -9.14
C ALA A 117 -12.73 -6.95 -9.15
N PRO A 118 -13.55 -7.85 -8.58
CA PRO A 118 -13.19 -9.27 -8.47
C PRO A 118 -13.12 -9.94 -9.84
N PHE A 119 -12.20 -10.89 -9.98
CA PHE A 119 -12.04 -11.73 -11.17
C PHE A 119 -11.59 -13.16 -10.82
N SER A 120 -11.46 -14.02 -11.82
CA SER A 120 -10.98 -15.40 -11.65
C SER A 120 -9.67 -15.67 -12.41
N PRO A 121 -8.82 -16.58 -11.91
CA PRO A 121 -9.00 -17.41 -10.71
C PRO A 121 -8.56 -16.73 -9.41
N LEU A 122 -8.99 -17.23 -8.24
CA LEU A 122 -8.35 -16.88 -6.96
C LEU A 122 -6.93 -17.43 -6.88
N CYS A 123 -6.07 -16.73 -6.14
CA CYS A 123 -4.73 -17.21 -5.83
C CYS A 123 -4.78 -18.50 -4.99
N SER A 124 -4.12 -19.56 -5.48
CA SER A 124 -4.14 -20.90 -4.86
C SER A 124 -3.17 -21.07 -3.70
N SER A 125 -2.16 -20.19 -3.60
CA SER A 125 -1.15 -20.21 -2.54
C SER A 125 -0.89 -18.81 -2.00
N ARG A 126 -0.44 -18.75 -0.75
CA ARG A 126 -0.07 -17.49 -0.08
C ARG A 126 1.04 -16.76 -0.82
N GLN A 127 2.02 -17.50 -1.36
CA GLN A 127 3.09 -16.92 -2.17
C GLN A 127 2.57 -16.32 -3.48
N SER A 128 1.69 -17.04 -4.22
CA SER A 128 1.07 -16.48 -5.43
C SER A 128 0.23 -15.25 -5.13
N MET A 129 -0.50 -15.25 -4.00
CA MET A 129 -1.30 -14.11 -3.56
C MET A 129 -0.45 -12.88 -3.23
N LEU A 130 0.64 -13.04 -2.46
CA LEU A 130 1.56 -11.93 -2.17
C LEU A 130 2.23 -11.39 -3.44
N THR A 131 2.62 -12.26 -4.37
CA THR A 131 3.14 -11.85 -5.67
C THR A 131 2.10 -11.09 -6.49
N ALA A 132 0.87 -11.60 -6.57
CA ALA A 132 -0.24 -10.98 -7.29
C ALA A 132 -0.57 -9.59 -6.75
N MET A 133 -0.66 -9.46 -5.42
CA MET A 133 -0.90 -8.21 -4.71
C MET A 133 0.27 -7.22 -4.80
N THR A 134 1.52 -7.69 -4.80
CA THR A 134 2.69 -6.82 -4.94
C THR A 134 2.87 -6.30 -6.37
N SER A 135 2.53 -7.12 -7.37
CA SER A 135 2.77 -6.83 -8.79
C SER A 135 1.55 -6.35 -9.58
N GLY A 136 0.37 -6.35 -8.95
CA GLY A 136 -0.84 -5.74 -9.49
C GLY A 136 -0.84 -4.22 -9.38
N GLY A 137 -1.86 -3.56 -9.92
CA GLY A 137 -1.89 -2.10 -10.00
C GLY A 137 -3.28 -1.55 -10.29
N ARG A 138 -3.33 -0.36 -10.87
CA ARG A 138 -4.56 0.28 -11.34
C ARG A 138 -4.44 0.54 -12.83
N ILE A 139 -5.57 0.67 -13.52
CA ILE A 139 -5.61 1.14 -14.91
C ILE A 139 -6.41 2.45 -14.89
N GLY A 140 -5.71 3.53 -14.54
CA GLY A 140 -6.29 4.85 -14.33
C GLY A 140 -6.08 5.34 -12.90
N PHE A 141 -6.04 6.66 -12.73
CA PHE A 141 -5.86 7.28 -11.42
C PHE A 141 -7.11 7.07 -10.56
N ASP A 142 -6.93 6.57 -9.33
CA ASP A 142 -7.99 6.17 -8.41
C ASP A 142 -8.97 5.10 -8.94
N ALA A 143 -8.66 4.42 -10.06
CA ALA A 143 -9.44 3.29 -10.56
C ALA A 143 -9.31 2.08 -9.61
N PRO A 144 -10.25 1.11 -9.59
CA PRO A 144 -10.16 -0.08 -8.73
C PRO A 144 -8.81 -0.78 -8.83
N TYR A 145 -8.29 -1.25 -7.69
CA TYR A 145 -7.06 -2.02 -7.66
C TYR A 145 -7.28 -3.43 -8.20
N MET A 146 -6.31 -3.89 -8.99
CA MET A 146 -6.32 -5.19 -9.64
C MET A 146 -5.03 -5.94 -9.34
N PRO A 147 -5.07 -7.06 -8.60
CA PRO A 147 -3.92 -7.94 -8.48
C PRO A 147 -3.54 -8.55 -9.84
N ARG A 148 -2.29 -8.99 -9.96
CA ARG A 148 -1.77 -9.60 -11.19
C ARG A 148 -1.91 -11.12 -11.18
N ASP A 149 -2.25 -11.71 -12.32
CA ASP A 149 -2.33 -13.16 -12.60
C ASP A 149 -3.45 -13.93 -11.87
N CYS A 150 -3.69 -13.67 -10.59
CA CYS A 150 -4.77 -14.25 -9.81
C CYS A 150 -5.37 -13.22 -8.85
N ASP A 151 -6.58 -13.50 -8.39
CA ASP A 151 -7.36 -12.59 -7.58
C ASP A 151 -7.26 -12.87 -6.07
N PHE A 152 -7.50 -11.85 -5.25
CA PHE A 152 -7.68 -11.97 -3.80
C PHE A 152 -9.15 -11.64 -3.45
N ARG A 153 -9.60 -11.98 -2.25
CA ARG A 153 -11.01 -11.78 -1.86
C ARG A 153 -11.26 -10.44 -1.21
N TRP A 154 -12.39 -9.82 -1.52
CA TRP A 154 -12.92 -8.73 -0.69
C TRP A 154 -13.81 -9.31 0.40
N PHE A 155 -13.27 -9.48 1.61
CA PHE A 155 -14.01 -10.08 2.72
C PHE A 155 -15.08 -9.15 3.29
N THR A 156 -16.19 -9.74 3.72
CA THR A 156 -17.21 -9.09 4.55
C THR A 156 -16.69 -8.87 5.98
N SER A 157 -17.32 -7.97 6.76
CA SER A 157 -16.94 -7.76 8.16
C SER A 157 -17.03 -9.04 9.00
N GLU A 158 -18.02 -9.89 8.74
CA GLU A 158 -18.21 -11.18 9.39
C GLU A 158 -17.01 -12.11 9.14
N GLU A 159 -16.62 -12.27 7.87
CA GLU A 159 -15.43 -13.05 7.50
C GLU A 159 -14.15 -12.45 8.10
N ILE A 160 -14.04 -11.12 8.14
CA ILE A 160 -12.93 -10.43 8.79
C ILE A 160 -12.89 -10.76 10.29
N CYS A 161 -14.01 -10.70 11.00
CA CYS A 161 -14.10 -11.10 12.41
C CYS A 161 -13.65 -12.55 12.63
N GLU A 162 -14.04 -13.47 11.74
CA GLU A 162 -13.58 -14.86 11.79
C GLU A 162 -12.08 -14.99 11.55
N ILE A 163 -11.51 -14.23 10.61
CA ILE A 163 -10.07 -14.22 10.32
C ILE A 163 -9.30 -13.71 11.55
N PHE A 164 -9.64 -12.53 12.07
CA PHE A 164 -8.97 -11.95 13.22
C PHE A 164 -9.13 -12.82 14.48
N GLY A 165 -10.29 -13.47 14.66
CA GLY A 165 -10.55 -14.37 15.78
C GLY A 165 -9.68 -15.63 15.82
N ARG A 166 -8.95 -15.98 14.73
CA ARG A 166 -8.00 -17.11 14.70
C ARG A 166 -6.71 -16.81 15.47
N PHE A 167 -6.39 -15.54 15.64
CA PHE A 167 -5.16 -15.10 16.28
C PHE A 167 -5.41 -14.78 17.75
N GLU A 168 -4.38 -14.97 18.57
CA GLU A 168 -4.35 -14.37 19.90
C GLU A 168 -4.32 -12.86 19.79
N LYS A 169 -3.51 -12.37 18.84
CA LYS A 169 -3.27 -10.97 18.59
C LYS A 169 -2.82 -10.75 17.16
N VAL A 170 -3.36 -9.72 16.53
CA VAL A 170 -2.83 -9.13 15.30
C VAL A 170 -2.16 -7.81 15.69
N MET A 171 -0.83 -7.81 15.71
CA MET A 171 -0.03 -6.67 16.12
C MET A 171 0.58 -5.98 14.90
N VAL A 172 0.46 -4.67 14.84
CA VAL A 172 1.10 -3.83 13.82
C VAL A 172 2.26 -3.09 14.48
N ILE A 173 3.45 -3.11 13.89
CA ILE A 173 4.63 -2.43 14.41
C ILE A 173 5.24 -1.58 13.31
N GLY A 174 5.30 -0.27 13.49
CA GLY A 174 5.84 0.58 12.43
C GLY A 174 5.48 2.05 12.54
N ASP A 175 5.39 2.69 11.38
CA ASP A 175 5.16 4.12 11.22
C ASP A 175 3.70 4.52 10.92
N SER A 176 3.51 5.80 10.67
CA SER A 176 2.24 6.44 10.35
C SER A 176 1.46 5.79 9.20
N MET A 177 2.12 5.15 8.24
CA MET A 177 1.41 4.44 7.16
C MET A 177 0.71 3.19 7.68
N LEU A 178 1.30 2.51 8.66
CA LEU A 178 0.77 1.30 9.27
C LEU A 178 -0.30 1.63 10.31
N ARG A 179 -0.23 2.81 10.92
CA ARG A 179 -1.36 3.39 11.68
C ARG A 179 -2.62 3.48 10.84
N HIS A 180 -2.51 3.87 9.56
CA HIS A 180 -3.66 3.94 8.67
C HIS A 180 -4.23 2.55 8.34
N VAL A 181 -3.39 1.51 8.27
CA VAL A 181 -3.85 0.12 8.14
C VAL A 181 -4.68 -0.29 9.36
N LEU A 182 -4.20 0.00 10.57
CA LEU A 182 -4.95 -0.28 11.78
C LEU A 182 -6.28 0.49 11.84
N GLY A 183 -6.28 1.75 11.41
CA GLY A 183 -7.49 2.55 11.29
C GLY A 183 -8.52 1.86 10.37
N CYS A 184 -8.08 1.37 9.21
CA CYS A 184 -8.94 0.61 8.30
C CYS A 184 -9.38 -0.76 8.86
N PHE A 185 -8.56 -1.46 9.64
CA PHE A 185 -9.03 -2.63 10.39
C PHE A 185 -10.21 -2.28 11.28
N ASN A 186 -10.12 -1.18 12.04
CA ASN A 186 -11.24 -0.73 12.88
C ASN A 186 -12.46 -0.29 12.07
N ILE A 187 -12.30 0.31 10.87
CA ILE A 187 -13.43 0.58 9.96
C ILE A 187 -14.19 -0.70 9.61
N PHE A 188 -13.48 -1.77 9.24
CA PHE A 188 -14.10 -3.05 8.90
C PHE A 188 -14.78 -3.69 10.12
N LEU A 189 -14.09 -3.69 11.26
CA LEU A 189 -14.57 -4.31 12.50
C LEU A 189 -15.76 -3.57 13.10
N ARG A 190 -15.82 -2.23 12.96
CA ARG A 190 -16.91 -1.39 13.49
C ARG A 190 -18.05 -1.16 12.48
N LYS A 191 -17.88 -1.61 11.23
CA LYS A 191 -18.79 -1.32 10.11
C LYS A 191 -19.08 0.18 9.99
N ASP A 192 -18.05 1.00 10.10
CA ASP A 192 -18.18 2.46 10.13
C ASP A 192 -17.14 3.10 9.23
N ILE A 193 -17.57 3.59 8.06
CA ILE A 193 -16.65 4.23 7.10
C ILE A 193 -16.42 5.71 7.42
N GLY A 194 -17.26 6.31 8.27
CA GLY A 194 -17.23 7.74 8.59
C GLY A 194 -16.29 8.09 9.74
N TYR A 195 -16.27 7.26 10.79
CA TYR A 195 -15.49 7.47 12.01
C TYR A 195 -14.76 6.21 12.50
N GLY A 196 -14.87 5.09 11.78
CA GLY A 196 -14.37 3.79 12.24
C GLY A 196 -12.89 3.76 12.59
N ALA A 197 -12.06 4.64 12.01
CA ALA A 197 -10.62 4.68 12.25
C ALA A 197 -10.18 5.55 13.44
N VAL A 198 -11.09 6.35 13.99
CA VAL A 198 -10.79 7.38 14.98
C VAL A 198 -11.60 7.20 16.26
N THR A 199 -11.13 7.83 17.33
CA THR A 199 -11.74 7.84 18.66
C THR A 199 -12.85 8.89 18.75
N ASP A 200 -13.87 8.79 17.90
CA ASP A 200 -14.88 9.84 17.74
C ASP A 200 -15.69 10.14 19.02
N TRP A 201 -15.70 9.21 19.98
CA TRP A 201 -16.22 9.44 21.34
C TRP A 201 -15.50 10.57 22.09
N ASN A 202 -14.25 10.90 21.73
CA ASN A 202 -13.49 12.02 22.29
C ASN A 202 -13.67 13.35 21.53
N PHE A 203 -14.36 13.34 20.39
CA PHE A 203 -14.44 14.52 19.52
C PHE A 203 -15.41 15.57 20.02
N ASN A 204 -14.97 16.83 19.98
CA ASN A 204 -15.84 17.98 20.00
C ASN A 204 -16.59 18.14 18.65
N ILE A 205 -17.55 19.07 18.59
CA ILE A 205 -18.40 19.26 17.40
C ILE A 205 -17.59 19.60 16.14
N GLN A 206 -16.49 20.35 16.28
CA GLN A 206 -15.63 20.72 15.16
C GLN A 206 -14.82 19.53 14.67
N GLU A 207 -14.19 18.78 15.59
CA GLU A 207 -13.43 17.57 15.27
C GLU A 207 -14.30 16.53 14.57
N ARG A 208 -15.57 16.36 15.00
CA ARG A 208 -16.52 15.46 14.30
C ARG A 208 -16.73 15.87 12.84
N LYS A 209 -16.64 17.15 12.49
CA LYS A 209 -16.78 17.60 11.10
C LYS A 209 -15.48 17.48 10.33
N GLU A 210 -14.36 17.75 10.98
CA GLU A 210 -13.04 17.77 10.35
C GLU A 210 -12.42 16.37 10.19
N CYS A 211 -12.81 15.40 11.02
CA CYS A 211 -12.26 14.04 11.05
C CYS A 211 -13.26 12.98 10.56
N PHE A 212 -13.94 13.26 9.46
CA PHE A 212 -15.00 12.42 8.91
C PHE A 212 -14.61 11.88 7.53
N CYS A 213 -14.98 10.64 7.18
CA CYS A 213 -14.66 10.02 5.89
C CYS A 213 -13.14 10.01 5.57
N ASN A 214 -12.69 10.65 4.48
CA ASN A 214 -11.28 10.64 4.07
C ASN A 214 -10.40 11.38 5.08
N GLU A 215 -10.97 12.40 5.71
CA GLU A 215 -10.27 13.34 6.58
C GLU A 215 -9.84 12.70 7.90
N GLN A 216 -10.37 11.52 8.24
CA GLN A 216 -9.81 10.64 9.28
C GLN A 216 -8.32 10.33 9.06
N PHE A 217 -7.88 10.29 7.80
CA PHE A 217 -6.52 9.99 7.36
C PHE A 217 -5.78 11.21 6.84
N ASP A 218 -6.52 12.15 6.21
CA ASP A 218 -5.92 13.26 5.47
C ASP A 218 -5.66 14.51 6.35
N VAL A 219 -6.20 14.55 7.58
CA VAL A 219 -6.04 15.67 8.50
C VAL A 219 -5.17 15.27 9.69
N LYS A 220 -4.06 16.00 9.87
CA LYS A 220 -3.06 15.75 10.93
C LYS A 220 -3.67 15.72 12.33
N ALA A 221 -4.60 16.63 12.62
CA ALA A 221 -5.29 16.69 13.91
C ALA A 221 -6.15 15.44 14.19
N CYS A 222 -6.59 14.74 13.14
CA CYS A 222 -7.35 13.50 13.26
C CYS A 222 -6.44 12.30 13.47
N SER A 223 -5.20 12.34 12.95
CA SER A 223 -4.22 11.27 13.13
C SER A 223 -3.85 11.03 14.60
N VAL A 224 -3.79 12.08 15.44
CA VAL A 224 -3.50 11.94 16.88
C VAL A 224 -4.66 11.30 17.66
N GLN A 225 -5.84 11.21 17.04
CA GLN A 225 -7.04 10.60 17.60
C GLN A 225 -7.33 9.23 16.97
N GLY A 226 -6.37 8.63 16.26
CA GLY A 226 -6.49 7.30 15.69
C GLY A 226 -6.62 6.23 16.76
N ILE A 227 -7.33 5.14 16.45
CA ILE A 227 -7.45 3.98 17.34
C ILE A 227 -6.16 3.18 17.28
N TYR A 228 -5.52 2.94 18.44
CA TYR A 228 -4.31 2.11 18.55
C TYR A 228 -4.56 0.70 19.08
N LYS A 229 -5.63 0.48 19.86
CA LYS A 229 -5.99 -0.83 20.40
C LYS A 229 -7.51 -1.04 20.31
N THR A 230 -7.92 -2.21 19.87
CA THR A 230 -9.35 -2.61 19.85
C THR A 230 -9.95 -2.65 21.26
N SER A 231 -9.15 -2.94 22.29
CA SER A 231 -9.57 -2.85 23.70
C SER A 231 -10.04 -1.45 24.10
N ASP A 232 -9.46 -0.40 23.50
CA ASP A 232 -9.86 0.98 23.82
C ASP A 232 -11.24 1.29 23.23
N VAL A 233 -11.56 0.70 22.07
CA VAL A 233 -12.90 0.77 21.46
C VAL A 233 -13.91 0.05 22.35
N GLU A 234 -13.60 -1.17 22.81
CA GLU A 234 -14.50 -1.92 23.70
C GLU A 234 -14.78 -1.18 25.02
N ALA A 235 -13.77 -0.47 25.54
CA ALA A 235 -13.89 0.29 26.79
C ALA A 235 -14.72 1.57 26.66
N HIS A 236 -14.65 2.27 25.52
CA HIS A 236 -15.22 3.62 25.37
C HIS A 236 -16.41 3.71 24.40
N ASP A 237 -16.54 2.78 23.45
CA ASP A 237 -17.64 2.66 22.49
C ASP A 237 -18.16 1.22 22.44
N PRO A 238 -18.68 0.69 23.57
CA PRO A 238 -19.06 -0.71 23.69
C PRO A 238 -20.17 -1.08 22.71
N GLY A 239 -20.02 -2.25 22.07
CA GLY A 239 -20.96 -2.75 21.06
C GLY A 239 -20.77 -2.16 19.66
N SER A 240 -19.78 -1.28 19.46
CA SER A 240 -19.44 -0.77 18.12
C SER A 240 -18.68 -1.79 17.26
N ILE A 241 -17.88 -2.68 17.88
CA ILE A 241 -17.25 -3.81 17.20
C ILE A 241 -18.33 -4.84 16.85
N SER A 242 -18.44 -5.17 15.56
CA SER A 242 -19.45 -6.08 15.01
C SER A 242 -19.14 -7.57 15.18
N CYS A 243 -17.97 -7.91 15.70
CA CYS A 243 -17.53 -9.28 15.91
C CYS A 243 -18.23 -9.90 17.12
N SER A 244 -18.73 -11.13 16.97
CA SER A 244 -19.25 -11.92 18.08
C SER A 244 -18.16 -12.54 18.95
N ASN A 245 -16.98 -12.79 18.35
CA ASN A 245 -15.82 -13.34 19.04
C ASN A 245 -14.90 -12.20 19.50
N SER A 246 -14.22 -12.39 20.63
CA SER A 246 -13.18 -11.46 21.07
C SER A 246 -12.05 -11.42 20.04
N ILE A 247 -11.68 -10.21 19.64
CA ILE A 247 -10.59 -9.90 18.74
C ILE A 247 -9.57 -9.04 19.48
N ASN A 248 -8.29 -9.18 19.12
CA ASN A 248 -7.24 -8.34 19.68
C ASN A 248 -6.36 -7.83 18.56
N VAL A 249 -6.63 -6.60 18.14
CA VAL A 249 -5.85 -5.87 17.16
C VAL A 249 -5.26 -4.64 17.82
N MET A 250 -3.96 -4.43 17.64
CA MET A 250 -3.26 -3.30 18.22
C MET A 250 -2.04 -2.88 17.41
N MET A 251 -1.54 -1.67 17.67
CA MET A 251 -0.29 -1.17 17.11
C MET A 251 0.67 -0.64 18.15
N GLU A 252 1.94 -0.88 17.88
CA GLU A 252 3.09 -0.24 18.50
C GLU A 252 3.76 0.67 17.47
N GLU A 253 3.66 1.99 17.63
CA GLU A 253 4.38 2.95 16.80
C GLU A 253 5.86 2.97 17.23
N ILE A 254 6.72 2.39 16.40
CA ILE A 254 8.16 2.21 16.64
C ILE A 254 8.87 2.56 15.33
N VAL A 255 9.32 3.81 15.21
CA VAL A 255 9.69 4.41 13.91
C VAL A 255 11.18 4.62 13.71
N TYR A 256 11.97 4.56 14.79
CA TYR A 256 13.41 4.84 14.73
C TYR A 256 14.22 3.55 14.81
N TYR A 257 15.23 3.43 13.96
CA TYR A 257 16.10 2.24 13.95
C TYR A 257 16.92 2.05 15.24
N ASN A 258 17.28 3.14 15.91
CA ASN A 258 17.79 3.10 17.28
C ASN A 258 16.58 3.13 18.22
N ILE A 259 15.92 1.98 18.36
CA ILE A 259 14.67 1.87 19.10
C ILE A 259 14.92 2.25 20.57
N PRO A 260 14.21 3.26 21.11
CA PRO A 260 14.29 3.61 22.52
C PRO A 260 13.98 2.44 23.45
N GLU A 261 14.67 2.36 24.59
CA GLU A 261 14.50 1.26 25.57
C GLU A 261 13.08 1.19 26.14
N ASP A 262 12.39 2.33 26.26
CA ASP A 262 10.99 2.39 26.70
C ASP A 262 10.03 1.82 25.66
N GLU A 263 10.30 2.02 24.36
CA GLU A 263 9.54 1.38 23.28
C GLU A 263 9.77 -0.13 23.24
N ILE A 264 11.01 -0.59 23.44
CA ILE A 264 11.32 -2.03 23.58
C ILE A 264 10.59 -2.63 24.79
N SER A 265 10.63 -1.96 25.94
CA SER A 265 9.99 -2.43 27.17
C SER A 265 8.47 -2.50 27.04
N ARG A 266 7.87 -1.49 26.40
CA ARG A 266 6.43 -1.45 26.11
C ARG A 266 6.02 -2.57 25.16
N LEU A 267 6.74 -2.74 24.04
CA LEU A 267 6.49 -3.84 23.11
C LEU A 267 6.64 -5.20 23.80
N GLN A 268 7.67 -5.39 24.62
CA GLN A 268 7.84 -6.62 25.39
C GLN A 268 6.64 -6.89 26.30
N ALA A 269 6.17 -5.87 27.03
CA ALA A 269 4.97 -6.00 27.87
C ALA A 269 3.72 -6.36 27.05
N ASP A 270 3.55 -5.74 25.88
CA ASP A 270 2.45 -6.05 24.97
C ASP A 270 2.61 -7.42 24.29
N LEU A 271 3.82 -7.98 24.19
CA LEU A 271 4.06 -9.35 23.70
C LEU A 271 3.83 -10.42 24.76
N LEU A 272 3.86 -10.08 26.05
CA LEU A 272 3.56 -11.01 27.13
C LEU A 272 2.06 -11.25 27.18
N VAL A 273 1.61 -12.43 26.75
CA VAL A 273 0.17 -12.75 26.67
C VAL A 273 -0.15 -14.05 27.40
N HIS A 274 -1.44 -14.23 27.66
CA HIS A 274 -2.04 -15.31 28.43
C HIS A 274 -1.75 -16.70 27.84
N PRO A 275 -1.87 -17.78 28.63
CA PRO A 275 -1.76 -19.13 28.11
C PRO A 275 -2.83 -19.39 27.04
N THR A 276 -2.44 -19.39 25.77
CA THR A 276 -3.29 -19.72 24.62
C THR A 276 -2.55 -20.56 23.59
N SER A 277 -3.31 -21.28 22.77
CA SER A 277 -2.79 -22.02 21.62
C SER A 277 -2.87 -21.24 20.31
N LYS A 278 -3.53 -20.07 20.30
CA LYS A 278 -3.67 -19.25 19.08
C LYS A 278 -2.33 -18.56 18.75
N PRO A 279 -1.92 -18.51 17.48
CA PRO A 279 -0.71 -17.79 17.09
C PRO A 279 -0.92 -16.27 17.10
N MET A 280 0.18 -15.52 17.05
CA MET A 280 0.17 -14.10 16.73
C MET A 280 0.47 -13.86 15.25
N ALA A 281 -0.15 -12.83 14.69
CA ALA A 281 0.28 -12.25 13.42
C ALA A 281 0.89 -10.87 13.68
N ILE A 282 2.08 -10.62 13.13
CA ILE A 282 2.81 -9.36 13.32
C ILE A 282 3.08 -8.73 11.95
N ILE A 283 2.62 -7.50 11.77
CA ILE A 283 2.78 -6.73 10.54
C ILE A 283 3.78 -5.60 10.80
N PHE A 284 4.91 -5.63 10.13
CA PHE A 284 5.94 -4.60 10.19
C PHE A 284 5.78 -3.59 9.08
N GLY A 285 6.13 -2.33 9.34
CA GLY A 285 6.34 -1.34 8.29
C GLY A 285 7.30 -0.25 8.73
N HIS A 286 8.31 -0.02 7.90
CA HIS A 286 9.37 0.93 8.16
C HIS A 286 9.97 1.38 6.82
N GLY A 287 10.69 2.50 6.81
CA GLY A 287 11.50 2.92 5.67
C GLY A 287 11.69 4.42 5.55
N LEU A 288 10.58 5.18 5.51
CA LEU A 288 10.64 6.63 5.26
C LEU A 288 11.35 7.38 6.39
N TRP A 289 11.12 6.99 7.64
CA TRP A 289 11.83 7.51 8.82
C TRP A 289 13.34 7.22 8.82
N SER A 290 13.78 6.26 8.02
CA SER A 290 15.20 5.98 7.78
C SER A 290 15.71 6.51 6.44
N ASP A 291 14.94 7.35 5.73
CA ASP A 291 15.27 7.84 4.39
C ASP A 291 15.53 6.70 3.37
N LEU A 292 14.76 5.60 3.51
CA LEU A 292 14.91 4.37 2.73
C LEU A 292 16.31 3.73 2.84
N ASP A 293 17.04 4.02 3.91
CA ASP A 293 18.32 3.38 4.25
C ASP A 293 18.05 1.92 4.67
N LEU A 294 18.38 1.01 3.74
CA LEU A 294 18.17 -0.43 3.92
C LEU A 294 18.91 -0.96 5.17
N PRO A 295 20.23 -0.73 5.37
CA PRO A 295 20.91 -1.14 6.59
C PRO A 295 20.21 -0.73 7.90
N LYS A 296 19.70 0.50 7.99
CA LYS A 296 18.94 0.95 9.18
C LYS A 296 17.63 0.21 9.36
N THR A 297 16.86 0.03 8.28
CA THR A 297 15.62 -0.77 8.32
C THR A 297 15.89 -2.20 8.77
N ILE A 298 16.97 -2.80 8.29
CA ILE A 298 17.30 -4.18 8.62
C ILE A 298 17.74 -4.32 10.09
N GLN A 299 18.53 -3.38 10.62
CA GLN A 299 18.87 -3.37 12.04
C GLN A 299 17.65 -3.17 12.94
N TRP A 300 16.74 -2.26 12.56
CA TRP A 300 15.46 -2.08 13.22
C TRP A 300 14.65 -3.38 13.26
N LEU A 301 14.52 -4.05 12.11
CA LEU A 301 13.79 -5.29 11.98
C LEU A 301 14.44 -6.43 12.78
N ASP A 302 15.78 -6.54 12.75
CA ASP A 302 16.52 -7.55 13.51
C ASP A 302 16.31 -7.39 15.02
N ALA A 303 16.36 -6.15 15.54
CA ALA A 303 16.11 -5.88 16.94
C ALA A 303 14.70 -6.35 17.37
N LEU A 304 13.68 -6.04 16.56
CA LEU A 304 12.30 -6.45 16.83
C LEU A 304 12.10 -7.96 16.72
N VAL A 305 12.63 -8.60 15.67
CA VAL A 305 12.52 -10.06 15.48
C VAL A 305 13.19 -10.79 16.64
N MET A 306 14.38 -10.37 17.06
CA MET A 306 15.07 -10.96 18.22
C MET A 306 14.27 -10.79 19.52
N LEU A 307 13.70 -9.60 19.75
CA LEU A 307 12.85 -9.36 20.92
C LEU A 307 11.61 -10.27 20.92
N ILE A 308 10.91 -10.36 19.79
CA ILE A 308 9.70 -11.18 19.66
C ILE A 308 10.05 -12.66 19.84
N ASP A 309 11.09 -13.14 19.15
CA ASP A 309 11.50 -14.54 19.25
C ASP A 309 11.94 -14.93 20.67
N SER A 310 12.63 -14.05 21.38
CA SER A 310 13.01 -14.29 22.79
C SER A 310 11.84 -14.19 23.77
N THR A 311 10.81 -13.41 23.46
CA THR A 311 9.66 -13.19 24.34
C THR A 311 8.59 -14.27 24.20
N ILE A 312 8.19 -14.60 22.96
CA ILE A 312 7.08 -15.55 22.71
C ILE A 312 7.51 -16.83 21.99
N GLY A 313 8.69 -16.84 21.36
CA GLY A 313 9.21 -17.99 20.60
C GLY A 313 8.79 -17.98 19.13
N ARG A 314 9.74 -18.26 18.23
CA ARG A 314 9.58 -18.19 16.77
C ARG A 314 8.39 -19.00 16.21
N GLY A 315 8.05 -20.10 16.86
CA GLY A 315 6.94 -20.97 16.43
C GLY A 315 5.55 -20.39 16.70
N LYS A 316 5.43 -19.35 17.54
CA LYS A 316 4.13 -18.81 17.97
C LYS A 316 3.63 -17.64 17.14
N TRP A 317 4.40 -17.17 16.16
CA TRP A 317 4.02 -16.00 15.39
C TRP A 317 4.37 -16.10 13.90
N LYS A 318 3.66 -15.31 13.09
CA LYS A 318 3.90 -15.13 11.65
C LYS A 318 4.08 -13.65 11.34
N GLY A 319 5.02 -13.33 10.46
CA GLY A 319 5.42 -11.97 10.18
C GLY A 319 5.24 -11.57 8.72
N LEU A 320 4.69 -10.37 8.50
CA LEU A 320 4.60 -9.71 7.19
C LEU A 320 5.31 -8.36 7.26
N PHE A 321 6.21 -8.08 6.32
CA PHE A 321 6.76 -6.74 6.13
C PHE A 321 6.02 -6.02 5.00
N VAL A 322 5.49 -4.83 5.27
CA VAL A 322 4.78 -3.98 4.31
C VAL A 322 5.65 -2.76 4.00
N THR A 323 6.02 -2.58 2.73
CA THR A 323 6.88 -1.46 2.31
C THR A 323 6.09 -0.17 2.10
N PRO A 324 6.78 0.99 2.11
CA PRO A 324 6.14 2.28 1.88
C PRO A 324 5.41 2.41 0.55
N ASN A 325 4.43 3.33 0.53
CA ASN A 325 3.71 3.70 -0.69
C ASN A 325 4.64 4.36 -1.71
N ALA A 326 4.23 4.36 -2.97
CA ALA A 326 4.75 5.23 -4.02
C ALA A 326 4.66 6.72 -3.64
N ALA A 327 5.63 7.50 -4.11
CA ALA A 327 5.64 8.95 -3.97
C ALA A 327 4.56 9.58 -4.87
N GLY A 328 3.76 10.47 -4.29
CA GLY A 328 2.72 11.23 -4.98
C GLY A 328 3.19 12.60 -5.44
N LYS A 329 2.32 13.27 -6.21
CA LYS A 329 2.59 14.59 -6.79
C LYS A 329 2.83 15.71 -5.77
N GLU A 330 2.29 15.58 -4.56
CA GLU A 330 2.43 16.59 -3.50
C GLU A 330 3.66 16.38 -2.63
N LYS A 331 4.48 15.33 -2.88
CA LYS A 331 5.70 15.09 -2.11
C LYS A 331 6.69 16.22 -2.38
N THR A 332 7.23 16.83 -1.33
CA THR A 332 8.11 18.00 -1.47
C THR A 332 9.39 17.66 -2.22
N ASP A 333 9.88 18.62 -3.02
CA ASP A 333 11.03 18.45 -3.92
C ASP A 333 12.30 17.96 -3.19
N GLU A 334 12.47 18.35 -1.93
CA GLU A 334 13.61 17.97 -1.09
C GLU A 334 13.72 16.44 -0.90
N TRP A 335 12.59 15.73 -0.87
CA TRP A 335 12.54 14.28 -0.67
C TRP A 335 12.45 13.49 -1.98
N ILE A 336 12.29 14.14 -3.14
CA ILE A 336 12.12 13.41 -4.42
C ILE A 336 13.38 12.61 -4.79
N VAL A 337 14.57 13.10 -4.42
CA VAL A 337 15.83 12.40 -4.75
C VAL A 337 16.04 11.17 -3.88
N SER A 338 15.85 11.29 -2.56
CA SER A 338 16.10 10.18 -1.62
C SER A 338 14.91 9.24 -1.47
N GLN A 339 13.68 9.74 -1.62
CA GLN A 339 12.43 9.01 -1.38
C GLN A 339 11.45 9.06 -2.56
N GLY A 340 11.91 9.41 -3.76
CA GLY A 340 11.09 9.36 -4.97
C GLY A 340 10.78 7.93 -5.41
N ASN A 341 9.95 7.79 -6.44
CA ASN A 341 9.47 6.49 -6.91
C ASN A 341 10.58 5.50 -7.27
N LYS A 342 11.68 5.96 -7.88
CA LYS A 342 12.82 5.06 -8.17
C LYS A 342 13.45 4.49 -6.89
N ALA A 343 13.65 5.32 -5.87
CA ALA A 343 14.23 4.88 -4.60
C ALA A 343 13.29 3.91 -3.88
N LEU A 344 11.98 4.22 -3.87
CA LEU A 344 10.94 3.36 -3.29
C LEU A 344 10.86 1.98 -3.97
N MET A 345 10.92 1.91 -5.29
CA MET A 345 10.93 0.64 -6.03
C MET A 345 12.14 -0.23 -5.66
N LEU A 346 13.34 0.36 -5.63
CA LEU A 346 14.57 -0.36 -5.29
C LEU A 346 14.57 -0.80 -3.82
N TYR A 347 14.08 0.06 -2.93
CA TYR A 347 13.92 -0.24 -1.51
C TYR A 347 12.96 -1.41 -1.30
N GLU A 348 11.80 -1.41 -1.98
CA GLU A 348 10.80 -2.47 -1.88
C GLU A 348 11.36 -3.83 -2.30
N GLU A 349 12.07 -3.90 -3.42
CA GLU A 349 12.71 -5.14 -3.88
C GLU A 349 13.75 -5.64 -2.86
N ALA A 350 14.60 -4.74 -2.37
CA ALA A 350 15.67 -5.09 -1.44
C ALA A 350 15.14 -5.54 -0.07
N VAL A 351 14.15 -4.84 0.49
CA VAL A 351 13.49 -5.25 1.74
C VAL A 351 12.79 -6.58 1.57
N GLY A 352 12.13 -6.83 0.43
CA GLY A 352 11.49 -8.12 0.17
C GLY A 352 12.49 -9.29 0.22
N ILE A 353 13.72 -9.09 -0.29
CA ILE A 353 14.79 -10.10 -0.20
C ILE A 353 15.23 -10.30 1.26
N GLU A 354 15.47 -9.22 1.99
CA GLU A 354 15.98 -9.27 3.37
C GLU A 354 14.95 -9.78 4.39
N ALA A 355 13.67 -9.46 4.21
CA ALA A 355 12.57 -9.97 5.04
C ALA A 355 12.47 -11.50 4.93
N ARG A 356 12.58 -12.05 3.71
CA ARG A 356 12.55 -13.50 3.48
C ARG A 356 13.70 -14.24 4.15
N LYS A 357 14.90 -13.65 4.21
CA LYS A 357 16.05 -14.23 4.95
C LYS A 357 15.76 -14.40 6.44
N ARG A 358 14.86 -13.59 6.99
CA ARG A 358 14.38 -13.64 8.39
C ARG A 358 13.11 -14.47 8.55
N GLY A 359 12.74 -15.25 7.53
CA GLY A 359 11.53 -16.05 7.49
C GLY A 359 10.24 -15.22 7.56
N LEU A 360 10.29 -13.95 7.17
CA LEU A 360 9.14 -13.06 7.07
C LEU A 360 8.65 -13.02 5.63
N GLU A 361 7.36 -12.80 5.47
CA GLU A 361 6.76 -12.56 4.17
C GLU A 361 6.79 -11.06 3.85
N HIS A 362 6.55 -10.71 2.58
CA HIS A 362 6.67 -9.34 2.11
C HIS A 362 5.48 -8.96 1.24
N LEU A 363 4.90 -7.80 1.53
CA LEU A 363 3.85 -7.17 0.73
C LEU A 363 4.37 -5.83 0.22
N GLY A 364 4.67 -5.77 -1.07
CA GLY A 364 5.03 -4.52 -1.73
C GLY A 364 3.80 -3.66 -1.97
N THR A 365 3.88 -2.36 -1.69
CA THR A 365 2.75 -1.43 -1.90
C THR A 365 3.02 -0.36 -2.95
N TRP A 366 4.20 -0.32 -3.55
CA TRP A 366 4.54 0.68 -4.56
C TRP A 366 3.57 0.64 -5.76
N ASN A 367 3.38 -0.54 -6.38
CA ASN A 367 2.50 -0.65 -7.56
C ASN A 367 1.04 -0.33 -7.24
N MET A 368 0.52 -0.76 -6.08
CA MET A 368 -0.88 -0.49 -5.72
C MET A 368 -1.17 1.01 -5.50
N SER A 369 -0.13 1.79 -5.19
CA SER A 369 -0.25 3.17 -4.74
C SER A 369 0.25 4.21 -5.75
N ILE A 370 0.98 3.83 -6.79
CA ILE A 370 1.54 4.78 -7.78
C ILE A 370 0.46 5.62 -8.48
N GLN A 371 -0.70 5.03 -8.74
CA GLN A 371 -1.88 5.68 -9.34
C GLN A 371 -3.02 5.93 -8.34
N ALA A 372 -2.70 5.99 -7.05
CA ALA A 372 -3.67 6.31 -6.01
C ALA A 372 -3.44 7.72 -5.45
N ARG A 373 -4.52 8.35 -5.01
CA ARG A 373 -4.52 9.62 -4.28
C ARG A 373 -3.75 9.51 -2.97
N LYS A 374 -2.92 10.53 -2.74
CA LYS A 374 -2.15 10.75 -1.52
C LYS A 374 -2.22 12.22 -1.19
N TYR A 375 -2.70 12.59 -0.01
CA TYR A 375 -3.01 13.98 0.30
C TYR A 375 -1.75 14.85 0.48
N ASP A 376 -0.67 14.28 1.02
CA ASP A 376 0.64 14.92 1.23
C ASP A 376 1.75 14.34 0.34
N GLY A 377 1.36 13.49 -0.62
CA GLY A 377 2.30 12.79 -1.49
C GLY A 377 2.98 11.58 -0.87
N VAL A 378 2.63 11.19 0.36
CA VAL A 378 3.18 10.02 1.07
C VAL A 378 2.06 9.09 1.54
N HIS A 379 1.08 9.62 2.26
CA HIS A 379 0.01 8.86 2.87
C HIS A 379 -1.17 8.70 1.90
N LEU A 380 -1.64 7.47 1.74
CA LEU A 380 -2.85 7.18 0.97
C LEU A 380 -4.07 7.78 1.66
N ASP A 381 -5.09 8.10 0.87
CA ASP A 381 -6.43 8.40 1.40
C ASP A 381 -7.12 7.14 1.96
N LEU A 382 -8.34 7.30 2.46
CA LEU A 382 -9.16 6.20 2.99
C LEU A 382 -9.29 5.04 1.97
N LYS A 383 -9.55 5.34 0.68
CA LYS A 383 -9.73 4.32 -0.36
C LYS A 383 -8.47 3.47 -0.54
N GLY A 384 -7.30 4.11 -0.61
CA GLY A 384 -6.03 3.42 -0.74
C GLY A 384 -5.69 2.55 0.48
N ASN A 385 -5.95 3.06 1.69
CA ASN A 385 -5.69 2.30 2.92
C ASN A 385 -6.68 1.14 3.12
N LEU A 386 -7.94 1.26 2.67
CA LEU A 386 -8.90 0.15 2.68
C LEU A 386 -8.43 -1.01 1.81
N VAL A 387 -7.95 -0.73 0.59
CA VAL A 387 -7.36 -1.77 -0.29
C VAL A 387 -6.15 -2.41 0.36
N LYS A 388 -5.21 -1.61 0.88
CA LYS A 388 -3.99 -2.12 1.53
C LYS A 388 -4.32 -3.03 2.70
N SER A 389 -5.30 -2.63 3.50
CA SER A 389 -5.74 -3.41 4.66
C SER A 389 -6.41 -4.71 4.23
N MET A 390 -7.22 -4.68 3.16
CA MET A 390 -7.81 -5.91 2.60
C MET A 390 -6.74 -6.88 2.07
N MET A 391 -5.64 -6.38 1.48
CA MET A 391 -4.50 -7.22 1.07
C MET A 391 -3.85 -7.92 2.27
N ILE A 392 -3.69 -7.22 3.40
CA ILE A 392 -3.15 -7.81 4.63
C ILE A 392 -4.14 -8.82 5.24
N ILE A 393 -5.45 -8.55 5.20
CA ILE A 393 -6.48 -9.48 5.66
C ILE A 393 -6.47 -10.77 4.82
N ASN A 394 -6.23 -10.68 3.51
CA ASN A 394 -6.04 -11.86 2.67
C ASN A 394 -4.81 -12.67 3.06
N TRP A 395 -3.71 -12.00 3.42
CA TRP A 395 -2.56 -12.68 4.01
C TRP A 395 -2.93 -13.41 5.31
N LEU A 396 -3.61 -12.73 6.24
CA LEU A 396 -4.09 -13.33 7.49
C LEU A 396 -5.03 -14.53 7.25
N ALA A 397 -5.87 -14.46 6.22
CA ALA A 397 -6.81 -15.54 5.89
C ALA A 397 -6.13 -16.83 5.43
N MET A 398 -4.88 -16.75 4.94
CA MET A 398 -4.07 -17.86 4.46
C MET A 398 -2.97 -18.31 5.45
N LEU A 399 -3.01 -17.82 6.69
CA LEU A 399 -2.23 -18.35 7.83
C LEU A 399 -3.04 -19.41 8.57
#